data_AF-H6R7X2-F1
#
_entry.id   AF-H6R7X2-F1
#
_cell.length_a   1.000
_cell.length_b   1.000
_cell.length_c   1.000
_cell.angle_alpha   90.00
_cell.angle_beta   90.00
_cell.angle_gamma   90.00
#
_symmetry.space_group_name_H-M   'P 1'
#
loop_
_entity.id
_entity.type
_entity.pdbx_description
1 polymer ?
#
loop_
_entity_poly.entity_id
_entity_poly.type
_entity_poly.pdbx_seq_one_letter_code
_entity_poly.pdbx_strand_id
1 'polypeptide(L)' 'MTDPHTPGADILAGLLADTSPYLSCDECFDRIDEYVEHCLADPHYDDLAMRVHLAGCGACAEEAATLRELLDASHEPRQ' A
#
# COMPACT_ATOMS: atom_id res chain seq x y z
N MET A 1 -1.24 14.95 30.09
CA MET A 1 0.11 15.10 29.52
C MET A 1 0.33 13.90 28.64
N THR A 2 0.01 14.02 27.35
CA THR A 2 0.25 12.95 26.38
C THR A 2 1.74 12.93 26.11
N ASP A 3 2.38 11.78 26.34
CA ASP A 3 3.79 11.60 26.06
C ASP A 3 4.01 11.70 24.54
N PRO A 4 4.94 12.56 24.05
CA PRO A 4 5.15 12.78 22.62
C PRO A 4 5.70 11.55 21.88
N HIS A 5 6.03 10.47 22.59
CA HIS A 5 6.46 9.19 22.02
C HIS A 5 5.34 8.14 22.01
N THR A 6 4.10 8.49 22.38
CA THR A 6 2.97 7.57 22.25
C THR A 6 2.61 7.44 20.76
N PRO A 7 2.75 6.26 20.13
CA PRO A 7 2.33 6.07 18.75
C PRO A 7 0.83 6.31 18.60
N GLY A 8 0.43 6.91 17.48
CA GLY A 8 -0.97 7.13 17.15
C GLY A 8 -1.74 5.81 17.06
N ALA A 9 -3.06 5.86 17.27
CA ALA A 9 -3.92 4.68 17.21
C ALA A 9 -3.84 3.97 15.85
N ASP A 10 -3.69 4.72 14.76
CA ASP A 10 -3.55 4.17 13.41
C ASP A 10 -2.25 3.38 13.22
N ILE A 11 -1.13 3.88 13.77
CA ILE A 11 0.16 3.17 13.76
C ILE A 11 0.01 1.84 14.52
N LEU A 12 -0.61 1.87 15.69
CA LEU A 12 -0.84 0.66 16.48
C LEU A 12 -1.78 -0.33 15.78
N ALA A 13 -2.80 0.17 15.09
CA ALA A 13 -3.73 -0.66 14.32
C ALA A 13 -3.04 -1.40 13.18
N GLY A 14 -2.13 -0.76 12.45
CA GLY A 14 -1.34 -1.41 11.40
C GLY A 14 -0.43 -2.52 11.93
N LEU A 15 0.23 -2.30 13.07
CA LEU A 15 1.10 -3.30 13.71
C LEU A 15 0.34 -4.52 14.25
N LEU A 16 -0.96 -4.37 14.53
CA LEU A 16 -1.84 -5.42 15.03
C LEU A 16 -2.79 -5.94 13.95
N ALA A 17 -2.63 -5.52 12.69
CA ALA A 17 -3.48 -5.93 11.60
C ALA A 17 -3.40 -7.45 11.40
N ASP A 18 -4.54 -8.07 11.12
CA ASP A 18 -4.56 -9.44 10.63
C ASP A 18 -4.01 -9.44 9.21
N THR A 19 -2.84 -10.04 9.03
CA THR A 19 -2.14 -10.12 7.75
C THR A 19 -2.52 -11.36 6.93
N SER A 20 -3.69 -11.95 7.19
CA SER A 20 -4.21 -13.08 6.42
C SER A 20 -5.11 -12.63 5.26
N PRO A 21 -4.90 -13.15 4.03
CA PRO A 21 -3.89 -14.13 3.63
C PRO A 21 -2.48 -13.51 3.60
N TYR A 22 -1.50 -14.27 4.10
CA TYR A 22 -0.12 -13.83 4.19
C TYR A 22 0.50 -13.60 2.82
N LEU A 23 1.16 -12.47 2.68
CA LEU A 23 2.03 -12.09 1.57
C LEU A 23 3.30 -11.51 2.18
N SER A 24 4.47 -11.99 1.76
CA SER A 24 5.74 -11.45 2.23
C SER A 24 6.08 -10.11 1.58
N CYS A 25 6.98 -9.34 2.18
CA CYS A 25 7.46 -8.08 1.59
C CYS A 25 8.18 -8.32 0.25
N ASP A 26 8.93 -9.42 0.11
CA ASP A 26 9.60 -9.77 -1.16
C ASP A 26 8.57 -10.06 -2.26
N GLU A 27 7.55 -10.88 -1.98
CA GLU A 27 6.47 -11.15 -2.93
C GLU A 27 5.65 -9.89 -3.25
N CYS A 28 5.47 -8.99 -2.28
CA CYS A 28 4.87 -7.68 -2.52
C CYS A 28 5.71 -6.88 -3.52
N PHE A 29 7.02 -6.77 -3.28
CA PHE A 29 7.94 -6.00 -4.11
C PHE A 29 7.98 -6.51 -5.56
N ASP A 30 7.95 -7.82 -5.76
CA ASP A 30 7.91 -8.42 -7.10
C ASP A 30 6.62 -8.09 -7.90
N ARG A 31 5.56 -7.66 -7.21
CA ARG A 31 4.19 -7.56 -7.77
C ARG A 31 3.58 -6.16 -7.66
N ILE A 32 4.24 -5.23 -6.97
CA ILE A 32 3.64 -3.95 -6.57
C ILE A 32 3.34 -3.06 -7.77
N ASP A 33 4.20 -3.06 -8.79
CA ASP A 33 3.97 -2.32 -10.03
C ASP A 33 2.71 -2.81 -10.75
N GLU A 34 2.60 -4.12 -11.00
CA GLU A 34 1.43 -4.74 -11.64
C GLU A 34 0.14 -4.51 -10.84
N TYR A 35 0.23 -4.59 -9.51
CA TYR A 35 -0.90 -4.30 -8.63
C TYR A 35 -1.42 -2.87 -8.80
N VAL A 36 -0.52 -1.87 -8.79
CA VAL A 36 -0.90 -0.46 -8.95
C VAL A 36 -1.49 -0.20 -10.34
N GLU A 37 -0.88 -0.78 -11.39
CA GLU A 37 -1.39 -0.70 -12.77
C GLU A 37 -2.80 -1.29 -12.91
N HIS A 38 -3.04 -2.46 -12.31
CA HIS A 38 -4.37 -3.08 -12.30
C HIS A 38 -5.40 -2.25 -11.53
N CYS A 39 -5.04 -1.69 -10.37
CA CYS A 39 -5.90 -0.78 -9.63
C CYS A 39 -6.24 0.50 -10.40
N LEU A 40 -5.37 0.95 -11.30
CA LEU A 40 -5.59 2.10 -12.17
C LEU A 40 -6.50 1.74 -13.36
N ALA A 41 -6.29 0.57 -13.95
CA ALA A 41 -7.01 0.13 -15.14
C ALA A 41 -8.44 -0.35 -14.85
N ASP A 42 -8.65 -0.99 -13.70
CA ASP A 42 -9.94 -1.56 -13.30
C ASP A 42 -10.31 -1.15 -11.85
N PRO A 43 -11.34 -0.30 -11.67
CA PRO A 43 -11.87 0.07 -10.34
C PRO A 43 -12.41 -1.11 -9.52
N HIS A 44 -12.64 -2.27 -10.15
CA HIS A 44 -13.12 -3.49 -9.49
C HIS A 44 -12.02 -4.52 -9.22
N TYR A 45 -10.77 -4.24 -9.61
CA TYR A 45 -9.65 -5.11 -9.28
C TYR A 45 -9.46 -5.17 -7.76
N ASP A 46 -9.42 -6.39 -7.23
CA ASP A 46 -9.20 -6.66 -5.81
C ASP A 46 -8.17 -7.78 -5.67
N ASP A 47 -7.06 -7.45 -5.01
CA ASP A 47 -6.11 -8.43 -4.51
C ASP A 47 -6.13 -8.34 -2.98
N LEU A 48 -6.85 -9.28 -2.37
CA LEU A 48 -7.00 -9.33 -0.92
C LEU A 48 -5.66 -9.46 -0.20
N ALA A 49 -4.71 -10.24 -0.73
CA ALA A 49 -3.41 -10.47 -0.09
C ALA A 49 -2.58 -9.19 -0.12
N MET A 50 -2.56 -8.48 -1.26
CA MET A 50 -1.86 -7.22 -1.38
C MET A 50 -2.48 -6.14 -0.49
N ARG A 51 -3.82 -5.97 -0.51
CA ARG A 51 -4.48 -4.99 0.37
C ARG A 51 -4.19 -5.23 1.85
N VAL A 52 -4.26 -6.48 2.28
CA VAL A 52 -4.00 -6.87 3.66
C VAL A 52 -2.53 -6.59 4.03
N HIS A 53 -1.59 -6.91 3.13
CA HIS A 53 -0.18 -6.60 3.34
C HIS A 53 0.07 -5.09 3.45
N LEU A 54 -0.47 -4.28 2.54
CA LEU A 54 -0.30 -2.82 2.54
C LEU A 54 -0.94 -2.15 3.77
N ALA A 55 -1.99 -2.76 4.36
CA ALA A 55 -2.54 -2.29 5.63
C ALA A 55 -1.64 -2.57 6.84
N GLY A 56 -0.79 -3.61 6.76
CA GLY A 56 0.13 -4.00 7.84
C GLY A 56 1.57 -3.49 7.67
N CYS A 57 2.00 -3.21 6.43
CA CYS A 57 3.36 -2.79 6.10
C CYS A 57 3.39 -1.34 5.58
N GLY A 58 3.72 -0.40 6.47
CA GLY A 58 3.78 1.02 6.11
C GLY A 58 4.77 1.34 4.98
N ALA A 59 5.91 0.66 4.91
CA ALA A 59 6.89 0.91 3.84
C ALA A 59 6.34 0.53 2.46
N CYS A 60 5.68 -0.62 2.33
CA CYS A 60 5.07 -1.04 1.08
C CYS A 60 3.86 -0.16 0.72
N ALA A 61 3.09 0.31 1.71
CA ALA A 61 1.99 1.24 1.49
C ALA A 61 2.46 2.57 0.87
N GLU A 62 3.54 3.14 1.39
CA GLU A 62 4.14 4.38 0.86
C GLU A 62 4.67 4.17 -0.57
N GLU A 63 5.28 3.02 -0.85
CA GLU A 63 5.75 2.67 -2.20
C GLU A 63 4.58 2.58 -3.19
N ALA A 64 3.50 1.89 -2.83
CA ALA A 64 2.29 1.78 -3.66
C ALA A 64 1.65 3.14 -3.94
N ALA A 65 1.59 4.02 -2.93
CA ALA A 65 1.08 5.38 -3.07
C ALA A 65 1.95 6.22 -4.03
N THR A 66 3.28 6.15 -3.87
CA THR A 66 4.24 6.86 -4.71
C THR A 66 4.16 6.41 -6.18
N LEU A 67 4.08 5.10 -6.42
CA LEU A 67 3.90 4.54 -7.76
C LEU A 67 2.59 5.02 -8.40
N ARG A 68 1.51 5.04 -7.63
CA ARG A 68 0.21 5.53 -8.09
C ARG A 68 0.29 7.00 -8.51
N GLU A 69 0.87 7.86 -7.67
CA GLU A 69 1.05 9.29 -7.98
C GLU A 69 1.90 9.49 -9.23
N LEU A 70 2.97 8.72 -9.39
CA LEU A 70 3.85 8.78 -10.56
C LEU A 70 3.10 8.41 -11.85
N LEU A 71 2.29 7.35 -11.83
CA LEU A 71 1.51 6.92 -12.98
C LEU A 71 0.37 7.89 -13.31
N ASP A 72 -0.31 8.43 -12.31
CA ASP A 72 -1.33 9.47 -12.51
C ASP A 72 -0.71 10.73 -13.14
N ALA A 73 0.49 11.15 -12.71
CA ALA A 73 1.22 12.26 -13.31
C ALA A 73 1.77 11.95 -14.72
N SER A 74 2.10 10.68 -15.01
CA SER A 74 2.60 10.24 -16.33
C SER A 74 1.49 10.16 -17.39
N HIS A 75 0.24 10.04 -16.96
CA HIS A 75 -0.93 10.09 -17.84
C HIS A 75 -1.40 11.52 -18.15
N GLU A 76 -0.84 12.54 -17.48
CA GLU A 76 -0.98 13.92 -17.95
C GLU A 76 -0.16 14.10 -19.25
N PRO A 77 -0.75 14.65 -20.34
CA PRO A 77 0.01 14.88 -21.55
C PRO A 77 1.13 15.86 -21.23
N ARG A 78 2.38 15.37 -21.23
CA ARG A 78 3.59 16.18 -21.11
C ARG A 78 3.51 17.35 -22.11
N GLN A 79 3.22 18.55 -21.61
CA GLN A 79 3.26 19.80 -22.38
C GLN A 79 4.67 20.12 -22.84
#